data_AF-X1MUJ7-F1
#
_entry.id   AF-X1MUJ7-F1
#
_cell.length_a   1.000
_cell.length_b   1.000
_cell.length_c   1.000
_cell.angle_alpha   90.00
_cell.angle_beta   90.00
_cell.angle_gamma   90.00
#
_symmetry.space_group_name_H-M   'P 1'
#
loop_
_entity.id
_entity.type
_entity.pdbx_description
1 polymer ?
#
loop_
_entity_poly.entity_id
_entity_poly.type
_entity_poly.pdbx_seq_one_letter_code
_entity_poly.pdbx_strand_id
1 'polypeptide(L)'
;EDATSGRELCHAKLIPSRGAWLEFEASNRDVISAKIDGKRKIPVTTLLRAIGYSSDEQLLSLFTKEDSSSEHQFIRSTIEREPLVRDESEALIDIYKKLRPGDPPNIENARKLINDLFLNSQRYDLGSVGRYKLNKRLGLEGKVKQDERTLTKEDIIEIIRHIIMINNGNDTTDDIDHLGNRRVRTVGELIQEQFRIGLLRLERVARERMSIISNEVVTPRALVNIHPVVTAIREFFGGSQLSQFMDQTNPLAELTHKRRLSAMGPGGLSRERAGFDVRDVHFSHYGRICPIETPEGPNIGLIGSLATYGVINKHGFIETPYRWVITGVSN
;
A
#
# COMPACT_ATOMS: atom_id res chain seq x y z
N GLU A 1 2.41 -10.75 18.73
CA GLU A 1 2.48 -11.88 19.66
C GLU A 1 1.21 -12.71 19.58
N ASP A 2 1.32 -14.02 19.41
CA ASP A 2 0.19 -14.94 19.46
C ASP A 2 -0.18 -15.23 20.91
N ALA A 3 -1.41 -14.93 21.29
CA ALA A 3 -1.87 -14.99 22.69
C ALA A 3 -1.82 -16.40 23.31
N THR A 4 -1.71 -17.46 22.51
CA THR A 4 -1.69 -18.85 23.00
C THR A 4 -0.26 -19.38 23.12
N SER A 5 0.60 -19.03 22.18
CA SER A 5 1.98 -19.54 22.10
C SER A 5 3.04 -18.57 22.63
N GLY A 6 2.70 -17.29 22.82
CA GLY A 6 3.66 -16.22 23.16
C GLY A 6 4.65 -15.91 22.03
N ARG A 7 4.52 -16.56 20.87
CA ARG A 7 5.43 -16.40 19.75
C ARG A 7 5.12 -15.12 18.99
N GLU A 8 6.16 -14.39 18.62
CA GLU A 8 6.05 -13.30 17.67
C GLU A 8 5.91 -13.87 16.26
N LEU A 9 4.76 -13.64 15.64
CA LEU A 9 4.45 -14.10 14.29
C LEU A 9 4.37 -12.92 13.35
N CYS A 10 4.98 -13.08 12.18
CA CYS A 10 5.02 -12.08 11.15
C CYS A 10 3.62 -11.81 10.59
N HIS A 11 3.29 -10.53 10.50
CA HIS A 11 2.17 -10.01 9.76
C HIS A 11 2.69 -8.97 8.76
N ALA A 12 2.48 -9.23 7.47
CA ALA A 12 2.95 -8.36 6.40
C ALA A 12 1.77 -7.75 5.64
N LYS A 13 1.95 -6.51 5.18
CA LYS A 13 0.90 -5.77 4.48
C LYS A 13 1.47 -5.04 3.28
N LEU A 14 0.91 -5.32 2.11
CA LEU A 14 1.21 -4.63 0.87
C LEU A 14 0.07 -3.66 0.54
N ILE A 15 0.40 -2.37 0.59
CA ILE A 15 -0.54 -1.27 0.40
C ILE A 15 -0.26 -0.61 -0.95
N PRO A 16 -1.09 -0.84 -1.97
CA PRO A 16 -0.95 -0.13 -3.24
C PRO A 16 -1.45 1.31 -3.14
N SER A 17 -1.02 2.15 -4.09
CA SER A 17 -1.64 3.46 -4.30
C SER A 17 -3.08 3.33 -4.81
N ARG A 18 -3.38 2.26 -5.56
CA ARG A 18 -4.71 1.92 -6.06
C ARG A 18 -4.81 0.41 -6.27
N GLY A 19 -5.93 -0.19 -5.88
CA GLY A 19 -6.20 -1.61 -6.07
C GLY A 19 -6.36 -2.34 -4.74
N ALA A 20 -6.37 -3.66 -4.80
CA ALA A 20 -6.65 -4.51 -3.66
C ALA A 20 -5.47 -4.55 -2.66
N TRP A 21 -5.77 -4.50 -1.37
CA TRP A 21 -4.75 -4.69 -0.34
C TRP A 21 -4.44 -6.18 -0.19
N LEU A 22 -3.16 -6.50 -0.06
CA LEU A 22 -2.70 -7.85 0.25
C LEU A 22 -2.16 -7.87 1.67
N GLU A 23 -2.75 -8.71 2.51
CA GLU A 23 -2.33 -8.93 3.89
C GLU A 23 -1.90 -10.38 4.04
N PHE A 24 -0.76 -10.61 4.69
CA PHE A 24 -0.25 -11.94 4.97
C PHE A 24 -0.07 -12.10 6.47
N GLU A 25 -0.39 -13.29 6.98
CA GLU A 25 -0.25 -13.61 8.39
C GLU A 25 0.31 -15.03 8.54
N ALA A 26 1.30 -15.16 9.40
CA ALA A 26 1.73 -16.46 9.90
C ALA A 26 0.92 -16.83 11.15
N SER A 27 0.70 -18.13 11.35
CA SER A 27 0.01 -18.67 12.51
C SER A 27 0.96 -19.53 13.34
N ASN A 28 0.57 -19.82 14.59
CA ASN A 28 1.32 -20.68 15.51
C ASN A 28 1.41 -22.17 15.06
N ARG A 29 0.70 -22.55 13.99
CA ARG A 29 0.78 -23.87 13.35
C ARG A 29 1.65 -23.84 12.09
N ASP A 30 2.50 -22.82 11.96
CA ASP A 30 3.36 -22.57 10.80
C ASP A 30 2.59 -22.47 9.47
N VAL A 31 1.30 -22.14 9.51
CA VAL A 31 0.51 -21.87 8.29
C VAL A 31 0.60 -20.40 7.94
N ILE A 32 0.99 -20.09 6.70
CA ILE A 32 0.96 -18.74 6.13
C ILE A 32 -0.32 -18.56 5.31
N SER A 33 -1.10 -17.54 5.65
CA SER A 33 -2.34 -17.19 4.95
C SER A 33 -2.25 -15.78 4.36
N ALA A 34 -2.91 -15.58 3.23
CA ALA A 34 -3.15 -14.30 2.59
C ALA A 34 -4.62 -13.88 2.72
N LYS A 35 -4.88 -12.59 2.80
CA LYS A 35 -6.20 -11.95 2.68
C LYS A 35 -6.13 -10.88 1.60
N ILE A 36 -7.15 -10.84 0.75
CA ILE A 36 -7.30 -9.83 -0.29
C ILE A 36 -8.43 -8.89 0.15
N ASP A 37 -8.15 -7.60 0.31
CA ASP A 37 -9.10 -6.58 0.82
C ASP A 37 -9.77 -6.97 2.15
N GLY A 38 -9.02 -7.60 3.07
CA GLY A 38 -9.54 -8.00 4.38
C GLY A 38 -10.64 -9.08 4.33
N LYS A 39 -10.80 -9.77 3.20
CA LYS A 39 -11.73 -10.89 3.04
C LYS A 39 -11.22 -12.15 3.75
N ARG A 40 -11.82 -13.30 3.44
CA ARG A 40 -11.49 -14.60 4.05
C ARG A 40 -10.01 -14.95 3.87
N LYS A 41 -9.46 -15.66 4.86
CA LYS A 41 -8.11 -16.22 4.83
C LYS A 41 -7.99 -17.26 3.71
N ILE A 42 -6.92 -17.18 2.95
CA ILE A 42 -6.58 -18.09 1.86
C ILE A 42 -5.15 -18.58 2.13
N PRO A 43 -4.86 -19.88 2.16
CA PRO A 43 -3.48 -20.35 2.27
C PRO A 43 -2.61 -19.77 1.17
N VAL A 44 -1.37 -19.42 1.52
CA VAL A 44 -0.48 -18.74 0.57
C VAL A 44 -0.11 -19.64 -0.61
N THR A 45 -0.09 -20.95 -0.41
CA THR A 45 0.12 -21.96 -1.45
C THR A 45 -0.98 -21.92 -2.50
N THR A 46 -2.24 -21.73 -2.11
CA THR A 46 -3.37 -21.52 -3.03
C THR A 46 -3.17 -20.26 -3.88
N LEU A 47 -2.70 -19.15 -3.29
CA LEU A 47 -2.38 -17.95 -4.06
C LEU A 47 -1.23 -18.19 -5.05
N LEU A 48 -0.17 -18.89 -4.63
CA LEU A 48 0.97 -19.24 -5.48
C LEU A 48 0.57 -20.15 -6.66
N ARG A 49 -0.31 -21.14 -6.43
CA ARG A 49 -0.87 -21.97 -7.51
C ARG A 49 -1.67 -21.13 -8.49
N ALA A 50 -2.50 -20.20 -8.00
CA ALA A 50 -3.32 -19.33 -8.86
C ALA A 50 -2.51 -18.38 -9.75
N ILE A 51 -1.28 -18.03 -9.37
CA ILE A 51 -0.37 -17.22 -10.21
C ILE A 51 0.54 -18.08 -11.11
N GLY A 52 0.41 -19.41 -11.06
CA GLY A 52 1.05 -20.35 -12.00
C GLY A 52 2.15 -21.25 -11.43
N TYR A 53 2.30 -21.35 -10.10
CA TYR A 53 3.21 -22.33 -9.46
C TYR A 53 2.40 -23.53 -8.98
N SER A 54 2.09 -24.45 -9.89
CA SER A 54 1.04 -25.45 -9.68
C SER A 54 1.48 -26.70 -8.92
N SER A 55 2.76 -27.11 -8.94
CA SER A 55 3.17 -28.37 -8.29
C SER A 55 3.76 -28.15 -6.89
N ASP A 56 3.54 -29.12 -6.00
CA ASP A 56 4.07 -29.09 -4.63
C ASP A 56 5.59 -29.02 -4.62
N GLU A 57 6.24 -29.78 -5.51
CA GLU A 57 7.69 -29.75 -5.70
C GLU A 57 8.18 -28.36 -6.10
N GLN A 58 7.47 -27.68 -7.00
CA GLN A 58 7.82 -26.33 -7.42
C GLN A 58 7.68 -25.35 -6.25
N LEU A 59 6.57 -25.42 -5.50
CA LEU A 59 6.36 -24.59 -4.31
C LEU A 59 7.47 -24.79 -3.27
N LEU A 60 7.83 -26.03 -2.96
CA LEU A 60 8.92 -26.32 -2.02
C LEU A 60 10.28 -25.83 -2.55
N SER A 61 10.54 -25.97 -3.85
CA SER A 61 11.80 -25.55 -4.47
C SER A 61 12.03 -24.03 -4.38
N LEU A 62 10.96 -23.24 -4.40
CA LEU A 62 11.03 -21.76 -4.35
C LEU A 62 11.55 -21.21 -3.02
N PHE A 63 11.32 -21.95 -1.93
CA PHE A 63 11.59 -21.52 -0.56
C PHE A 63 12.58 -22.44 0.18
N THR A 64 13.23 -23.37 -0.52
CA THR A 64 14.11 -24.38 0.11
C THR A 64 15.24 -23.77 0.94
N LYS A 65 15.72 -22.57 0.59
CA LYS A 65 16.82 -21.91 1.30
C LYS A 65 16.37 -21.28 2.61
N GLU A 66 15.15 -20.75 2.65
CA GLU A 66 14.65 -19.98 3.77
C GLU A 66 13.76 -20.80 4.71
N ASP A 67 13.06 -21.81 4.18
CA ASP A 67 12.22 -22.77 4.90
C ASP A 67 12.98 -24.10 5.15
N SER A 68 14.25 -24.00 5.55
CA SER A 68 15.13 -25.16 5.80
C SER A 68 15.16 -25.59 7.27
N SER A 69 14.43 -24.90 8.14
CA SER A 69 14.42 -25.18 9.58
C SER A 69 13.81 -26.55 9.87
N SER A 70 14.44 -27.33 10.74
CA SER A 70 13.91 -28.63 11.17
C SER A 70 12.67 -28.52 12.08
N GLU A 71 12.54 -27.38 12.77
CA GLU A 71 11.45 -27.14 13.73
C GLU A 71 10.20 -26.52 13.09
N HIS A 72 10.37 -25.70 12.06
CA HIS A 72 9.28 -24.95 11.40
C HIS A 72 9.38 -25.12 9.89
N GLN A 73 8.34 -25.70 9.28
CA GLN A 73 8.24 -25.92 7.82
C GLN A 73 6.98 -25.24 7.28
N PHE A 74 7.06 -23.93 7.03
CA PHE A 74 5.88 -23.11 6.76
C PHE A 74 5.15 -23.52 5.48
N ILE A 75 5.88 -23.76 4.41
CA ILE A 75 5.28 -24.08 3.11
C ILE A 75 4.62 -25.45 3.18
N ARG A 76 5.30 -26.44 3.79
CA ARG A 76 4.77 -27.79 3.94
C ARG A 76 3.52 -27.82 4.80
N SER A 77 3.54 -27.19 5.98
CA SER A 77 2.37 -27.09 6.86
C SER A 77 1.21 -26.35 6.18
N THR A 78 1.51 -25.37 5.33
CA THR A 78 0.49 -24.66 4.55
C THR A 78 -0.12 -25.53 3.44
N ILE A 79 0.66 -26.39 2.77
CA ILE A 79 0.14 -27.38 1.80
C ILE A 79 -0.79 -28.37 2.50
N GLU A 80 -0.38 -28.91 3.65
CA GLU A 80 -1.15 -29.88 4.42
C GLU A 80 -2.48 -29.31 4.94
N ARG A 81 -2.57 -27.98 5.11
CA ARG A 81 -3.78 -27.29 5.58
C ARG A 81 -4.91 -27.31 4.55
N GLU A 82 -4.61 -27.34 3.26
CA GLU A 82 -5.61 -27.30 2.18
C GLU A 82 -5.30 -28.37 1.10
N PRO A 83 -5.48 -29.67 1.43
CA PRO A 83 -5.07 -30.78 0.57
C PRO A 83 -5.92 -30.96 -0.70
N LEU A 84 -7.06 -30.25 -0.77
CA LEU A 84 -8.02 -30.29 -1.87
C LEU A 84 -7.63 -29.40 -3.05
N VAL A 85 -6.67 -28.49 -2.87
CA VAL A 85 -6.24 -27.55 -3.91
C VAL A 85 -4.84 -27.95 -4.40
N ARG A 86 -4.79 -28.65 -5.52
CA ARG A 86 -3.53 -29.18 -6.07
C ARG A 86 -3.13 -28.51 -7.38
N ASP A 87 -4.10 -28.03 -8.15
CA ASP A 87 -3.86 -27.42 -9.45
C ASP A 87 -4.18 -25.91 -9.50
N GLU A 88 -3.67 -25.23 -10.53
CA GLU A 88 -3.97 -23.81 -10.80
C GLU A 88 -5.49 -23.58 -10.93
N SER A 89 -6.19 -24.45 -11.68
CA SER A 89 -7.62 -24.32 -11.93
C SER A 89 -8.45 -24.39 -10.65
N GLU A 90 -8.11 -25.31 -9.75
CA GLU A 90 -8.76 -25.45 -8.45
C GLU A 90 -8.50 -24.24 -7.56
N ALA A 91 -7.25 -23.77 -7.55
CA ALA A 91 -6.85 -22.59 -6.80
C ALA A 91 -7.59 -21.32 -7.26
N LEU A 92 -7.71 -21.13 -8.57
CA LEU A 92 -8.47 -20.03 -9.15
C LEU A 92 -9.94 -20.06 -8.72
N ILE A 93 -10.57 -21.24 -8.78
CA ILE A 93 -11.97 -21.42 -8.36
C ILE A 93 -12.14 -21.18 -6.86
N ASP A 94 -11.24 -21.69 -6.03
CA ASP A 94 -11.29 -21.51 -4.58
C ASP A 94 -11.19 -20.03 -4.19
N ILE A 95 -10.21 -19.30 -4.73
CA ILE A 95 -10.07 -17.87 -4.52
C ILE A 95 -11.32 -17.14 -5.01
N TYR A 96 -11.84 -17.47 -6.19
CA TYR A 96 -13.04 -16.84 -6.73
C TYR A 96 -14.25 -16.99 -5.80
N LYS A 97 -14.51 -18.20 -5.29
CA LYS A 97 -15.59 -18.47 -4.33
C LYS A 97 -15.40 -17.67 -3.03
N LYS A 98 -14.16 -17.59 -2.52
CA LYS A 98 -13.86 -16.83 -1.28
C LYS A 98 -14.03 -15.32 -1.48
N LEU A 99 -13.75 -14.80 -2.68
CA LEU A 99 -13.89 -13.37 -3.01
C LEU A 99 -15.33 -12.98 -3.41
N ARG A 100 -16.07 -13.88 -4.06
CA ARG A 100 -17.42 -13.69 -4.61
C ARG A 100 -18.29 -14.93 -4.34
N PRO A 101 -18.82 -15.09 -3.12
CA PRO A 101 -19.54 -16.31 -2.73
C PRO A 101 -20.89 -16.53 -3.44
N GLY A 102 -21.43 -15.51 -4.13
CA GLY A 102 -22.71 -15.60 -4.84
C GLY A 102 -22.62 -15.85 -6.35
N ASP A 103 -21.44 -15.69 -6.95
CA ASP A 103 -21.28 -15.83 -8.40
C ASP A 103 -20.88 -17.27 -8.77
N PRO A 104 -21.46 -17.88 -9.82
CA PRO A 104 -21.03 -19.20 -10.26
C PRO A 104 -19.55 -19.15 -10.69
N PRO A 105 -18.70 -20.07 -10.18
CA PRO A 105 -17.29 -20.05 -10.51
C PRO A 105 -17.07 -20.52 -11.95
N ASN A 106 -16.34 -19.73 -12.73
CA ASN A 106 -15.81 -20.10 -14.03
C ASN A 106 -14.30 -19.83 -14.02
N ILE A 107 -13.50 -20.77 -14.53
CA ILE A 107 -12.04 -20.69 -14.60
C ILE A 107 -11.59 -19.42 -15.33
N GLU A 108 -12.22 -19.08 -16.46
CA GLU A 108 -11.85 -17.90 -17.23
C GLU A 108 -12.13 -16.60 -16.45
N ASN A 109 -13.29 -16.52 -15.81
CA ASN A 109 -13.65 -15.38 -14.96
C ASN A 109 -12.75 -15.28 -13.73
N ALA A 110 -12.38 -16.41 -13.14
CA ALA A 110 -11.47 -16.46 -12.00
C ALA A 110 -10.05 -16.01 -12.37
N ARG A 111 -9.51 -16.49 -13.50
CA ARG A 111 -8.22 -16.04 -14.03
C ARG A 111 -8.23 -14.55 -14.34
N LYS A 112 -9.30 -14.07 -14.99
CA LYS A 112 -9.48 -12.64 -15.26
C LYS A 112 -9.54 -11.83 -13.96
N LEU A 113 -10.23 -12.32 -12.94
CA LEU A 113 -10.30 -11.65 -11.63
C LEU A 113 -8.91 -11.52 -11.00
N ILE A 114 -8.11 -12.58 -10.97
CA ILE A 114 -6.74 -12.53 -10.43
C ILE A 114 -5.86 -11.56 -11.21
N ASN A 115 -5.93 -11.60 -12.55
CA ASN A 115 -5.21 -10.65 -13.40
C ASN A 115 -5.62 -9.20 -13.11
N ASP A 116 -6.93 -8.94 -12.97
CA ASP A 116 -7.46 -7.61 -12.66
C ASP A 116 -7.09 -7.16 -11.24
N LEU A 117 -6.89 -8.08 -10.30
CA LEU A 117 -6.55 -7.77 -8.91
C LEU A 117 -5.09 -7.35 -8.74
N PHE A 118 -4.13 -7.92 -9.49
CA PHE A 118 -2.69 -7.71 -9.22
C PHE A 118 -1.87 -7.25 -10.43
N LEU A 119 -2.24 -7.71 -11.62
CA LEU A 119 -1.41 -7.59 -12.83
C LEU A 119 -1.91 -6.51 -13.81
N ASN A 120 -3.16 -6.06 -13.68
CA ASN A 120 -3.75 -5.07 -14.57
C ASN A 120 -3.45 -3.64 -14.11
N SER A 121 -2.66 -2.90 -14.90
CA SER A 121 -2.25 -1.51 -14.62
C SER A 121 -3.41 -0.51 -14.53
N GLN A 122 -4.56 -0.81 -15.13
CA GLN A 122 -5.75 0.06 -15.02
C GLN A 122 -6.42 -0.07 -13.65
N ARG A 123 -6.33 -1.24 -13.02
CA ARG A 123 -7.03 -1.58 -11.76
C ARG A 123 -6.08 -1.55 -10.56
N TYR A 124 -4.82 -1.88 -10.76
CA TYR A 124 -3.79 -1.95 -9.73
C TYR A 124 -2.61 -1.02 -10.05
N ASP A 125 -2.15 -0.28 -9.05
CA ASP A 125 -1.00 0.62 -9.15
C ASP A 125 -0.34 0.77 -7.78
N LEU A 126 0.91 0.33 -7.65
CA LEU A 126 1.75 0.58 -6.47
C LEU A 126 2.14 2.05 -6.35
N GLY A 127 2.07 2.81 -7.44
CA GLY A 127 2.66 4.13 -7.57
C GLY A 127 4.19 4.05 -7.66
N SER A 128 4.81 5.17 -8.06
CA SER A 128 6.27 5.27 -8.15
C SER A 128 6.95 5.04 -6.79
N VAL A 129 6.35 5.53 -5.71
CA VAL A 129 6.88 5.38 -4.35
C VAL A 129 6.70 3.96 -3.83
N GLY A 130 5.52 3.35 -4.05
CA GLY A 130 5.26 1.98 -3.60
C GLY A 130 6.20 0.98 -4.27
N ARG A 131 6.40 1.10 -5.59
CA ARG A 131 7.37 0.28 -6.33
C ARG A 131 8.80 0.48 -5.83
N TYR A 132 9.22 1.74 -5.62
CA TYR A 132 10.54 2.04 -5.04
C TYR A 132 10.75 1.39 -3.67
N LYS A 133 9.77 1.51 -2.77
CA LYS A 133 9.83 0.96 -1.41
C LYS A 133 9.81 -0.58 -1.42
N LEU A 134 8.97 -1.17 -2.26
CA LEU A 134 8.87 -2.62 -2.41
C LEU A 134 10.20 -3.21 -2.90
N ASN A 135 10.77 -2.63 -3.96
CA ASN A 135 12.04 -3.09 -4.51
C ASN A 135 13.18 -2.97 -3.49
N LYS A 136 13.20 -1.88 -2.72
CA LYS A 136 14.20 -1.67 -1.67
C LYS A 136 14.07 -2.68 -0.52
N ARG A 137 12.85 -2.98 -0.06
CA ARG A 137 12.62 -3.93 1.04
C ARG A 137 12.94 -5.37 0.64
N LEU A 138 12.58 -5.75 -0.58
CA LEU A 138 12.75 -7.11 -1.12
C LEU A 138 14.09 -7.35 -1.83
N GLY A 139 15.00 -6.35 -1.86
CA GLY A 139 16.27 -6.48 -2.58
C GLY A 139 16.13 -6.68 -4.10
N LEU A 140 15.05 -6.17 -4.69
CA LEU A 140 14.76 -6.26 -6.14
C LEU A 140 15.24 -5.02 -6.92
N GLU A 141 16.10 -4.20 -6.32
CA GLU A 141 16.71 -3.05 -6.98
C GLU A 141 17.47 -3.47 -8.24
N GLY A 142 17.16 -2.85 -9.38
CA GLY A 142 17.76 -3.18 -10.67
C GLY A 142 17.16 -4.41 -11.39
N LYS A 143 16.42 -5.28 -10.68
CA LYS A 143 15.72 -6.43 -11.30
C LYS A 143 14.38 -6.02 -11.89
N VAL A 144 13.56 -5.32 -11.11
CA VAL A 144 12.25 -4.80 -11.54
C VAL A 144 12.38 -3.31 -11.81
N LYS A 145 11.95 -2.87 -13.00
CA LYS A 145 12.02 -1.45 -13.38
C LYS A 145 11.05 -0.62 -12.53
N GLN A 146 11.44 0.61 -12.21
CA GLN A 146 10.61 1.54 -11.43
C GLN A 146 9.31 1.93 -12.16
N ASP A 147 9.26 1.78 -13.48
CA ASP A 147 8.08 2.05 -14.30
C ASP A 147 7.03 0.93 -14.24
N GLU A 148 7.42 -0.27 -13.80
CA GLU A 148 6.51 -1.39 -13.65
C GLU A 148 5.77 -1.28 -12.32
N ARG A 149 4.57 -0.70 -12.34
CA ARG A 149 3.81 -0.38 -11.12
C ARG A 149 2.76 -1.41 -10.72
N THR A 150 2.54 -2.43 -11.54
CA THR A 150 1.73 -3.61 -11.22
C THR A 150 2.55 -4.60 -10.42
N LEU A 151 1.91 -5.49 -9.67
CA LEU A 151 2.66 -6.55 -9.01
C LEU A 151 3.19 -7.55 -10.03
N THR A 152 4.36 -8.10 -9.74
CA THR A 152 4.94 -9.22 -10.48
C THR A 152 4.81 -10.49 -9.64
N LYS A 153 4.94 -11.66 -10.28
CA LYS A 153 4.96 -12.94 -9.57
C LYS A 153 6.15 -13.00 -8.59
N GLU A 154 7.28 -12.45 -9.02
CA GLU A 154 8.50 -12.38 -8.22
C GLU A 154 8.29 -11.57 -6.93
N ASP A 155 7.57 -10.44 -7.00
CA ASP A 155 7.24 -9.65 -5.81
C ASP A 155 6.50 -10.49 -4.76
N ILE A 156 5.53 -11.31 -5.18
CA ILE A 156 4.73 -12.14 -4.27
C ILE A 156 5.63 -13.21 -3.62
N ILE A 157 6.53 -13.82 -4.40
CA ILE A 157 7.45 -14.84 -3.88
C ILE A 157 8.40 -14.22 -2.86
N GLU A 158 9.03 -13.09 -3.19
CA GLU A 158 9.96 -12.43 -2.27
C GLU A 158 9.25 -11.94 -0.99
N ILE A 159 8.01 -11.45 -1.07
CA ILE A 159 7.23 -11.11 0.13
C ILE A 159 7.09 -12.34 1.04
N ILE A 160 6.72 -13.49 0.48
CA ILE A 160 6.55 -14.73 1.25
C ILE A 160 7.88 -15.21 1.83
N ARG A 161 8.96 -15.09 1.05
CA ARG A 161 10.31 -15.41 1.50
C ARG A 161 10.71 -14.58 2.72
N HIS A 162 10.52 -13.26 2.66
CA HIS A 162 10.79 -12.37 3.78
C HIS A 162 9.93 -12.68 5.01
N ILE A 163 8.65 -13.04 4.82
CA ILE A 163 7.78 -13.48 5.94
C ILE A 163 8.37 -14.71 6.65
N ILE A 164 8.83 -15.70 5.89
CA ILE A 164 9.49 -16.91 6.43
C ILE A 164 10.77 -16.52 7.17
N MET A 165 11.61 -15.67 6.57
CA MET A 165 12.85 -15.21 7.19
C MET A 165 12.62 -14.45 8.51
N ILE A 166 11.60 -13.58 8.57
CA ILE A 166 11.24 -12.86 9.80
C ILE A 166 10.79 -13.85 10.89
N ASN A 167 9.94 -14.83 10.56
CA ASN A 167 9.51 -15.84 11.54
C ASN A 167 10.63 -16.76 12.02
N ASN A 168 11.70 -16.90 11.23
CA ASN A 168 12.92 -17.64 11.57
C ASN A 168 13.97 -16.76 12.27
N GLY A 169 13.72 -15.45 12.45
CA GLY A 169 14.66 -14.51 13.09
C GLY A 169 15.84 -14.07 12.21
N ASN A 170 15.80 -14.37 10.91
CA ASN A 170 16.88 -14.04 9.96
C ASN A 170 16.70 -12.66 9.28
N ASP A 171 15.58 -11.97 9.53
CA ASP A 171 15.28 -10.64 9.00
C ASP A 171 14.56 -9.80 10.06
N THR A 172 14.60 -8.47 9.90
CA THR A 172 14.07 -7.49 10.86
C THR A 172 12.63 -7.09 10.53
N THR A 173 11.86 -6.68 11.54
CA THR A 173 10.51 -6.10 11.36
C THR A 173 10.58 -4.64 10.92
N ASP A 174 9.52 -4.17 10.25
CA ASP A 174 9.41 -2.77 9.84
C ASP A 174 8.83 -1.91 10.97
N ASP A 175 9.47 -0.77 11.23
CA ASP A 175 8.97 0.26 12.15
C ASP A 175 7.97 1.19 11.44
N ILE A 176 6.70 1.13 11.83
CA ILE A 176 5.59 1.87 11.22
C ILE A 176 5.71 3.38 11.46
N ASP A 177 6.33 3.79 12.57
CA ASP A 177 6.40 5.19 13.00
C ASP A 177 7.62 5.92 12.44
N HIS A 178 8.62 5.17 11.96
CA HIS A 178 9.76 5.72 11.26
C HIS A 178 9.34 6.57 10.04
N LEU A 179 9.83 7.81 9.92
CA LEU A 179 9.53 8.71 8.80
C LEU A 179 10.00 8.21 7.43
N GLY A 180 10.83 7.17 7.40
CA GLY A 180 11.11 6.44 6.16
C GLY A 180 9.90 5.67 5.62
N ASN A 181 8.92 5.34 6.46
CA ASN A 181 7.68 4.62 6.13
C ASN A 181 6.44 5.53 6.12
N ARG A 182 6.58 6.79 6.58
CA ARG A 182 5.55 7.82 6.51
C ARG A 182 5.91 8.86 5.47
N ARG A 183 4.95 9.21 4.61
CA ARG A 183 5.17 10.14 3.48
C ARG A 183 4.18 11.29 3.56
N VAL A 184 4.67 12.49 3.24
CA VAL A 184 3.84 13.68 3.10
C VAL A 184 3.21 13.67 1.72
N ARG A 185 1.87 13.77 1.68
CA ARG A 185 1.13 14.00 0.43
C ARG A 185 0.97 15.50 0.24
N THR A 186 1.46 16.01 -0.90
CA THR A 186 1.34 17.43 -1.22
C THR A 186 -0.02 17.75 -1.82
N VAL A 187 -0.39 19.04 -1.82
CA VAL A 187 -1.63 19.53 -2.44
C VAL A 187 -1.73 19.10 -3.91
N GLY A 188 -0.62 19.13 -4.65
CA GLY A 188 -0.59 18.71 -6.05
C GLY A 188 -1.00 17.24 -6.24
N GLU A 189 -0.48 16.33 -5.41
CA GLU A 189 -0.83 14.91 -5.45
C GLU A 189 -2.29 14.65 -5.08
N LEU A 190 -2.81 15.38 -4.09
CA LEU A 190 -4.21 15.26 -3.67
C LEU A 190 -5.16 15.75 -4.77
N ILE A 191 -4.85 16.88 -5.41
CA ILE A 191 -5.63 17.40 -6.53
C ILE A 191 -5.52 16.47 -7.75
N GLN A 192 -4.34 15.94 -8.04
CA GLN A 192 -4.14 14.99 -9.15
C GLN A 192 -5.03 13.75 -8.99
N GLU A 193 -5.16 13.23 -7.77
CA GLU A 193 -6.04 12.10 -7.46
C GLU A 193 -7.51 12.43 -7.78
N GLN A 194 -7.99 13.58 -7.31
CA GLN A 194 -9.37 14.03 -7.54
C GLN A 194 -9.65 14.31 -9.02
N PHE A 195 -8.67 14.92 -9.70
CA PHE A 195 -8.73 15.16 -11.14
C PHE A 195 -8.84 13.84 -11.92
N ARG A 196 -8.05 12.82 -11.53
CA ARG A 196 -8.13 11.49 -12.13
C ARG A 196 -9.50 10.85 -11.92
N ILE A 197 -10.07 10.95 -10.72
CA ILE A 197 -11.44 10.45 -10.45
C ILE A 197 -12.45 11.16 -11.37
N GLY A 198 -12.31 12.48 -11.54
CA GLY A 198 -13.09 13.26 -12.49
C GLY A 198 -12.96 12.76 -13.93
N LEU A 199 -11.74 12.47 -14.39
CA LEU A 199 -11.48 11.94 -15.74
C LEU A 199 -12.06 10.54 -15.94
N LEU A 200 -11.98 9.65 -14.94
CA LEU A 200 -12.60 8.31 -15.02
C LEU A 200 -14.13 8.39 -15.14
N ARG A 201 -14.77 9.33 -14.43
CA ARG A 201 -16.20 9.59 -14.58
C ARG A 201 -16.53 10.15 -15.97
N LEU A 202 -15.71 11.08 -16.46
CA LEU A 202 -15.85 11.66 -17.81
C LEU A 202 -15.71 10.58 -18.89
N GLU A 203 -14.72 9.69 -18.79
CA GLU A 203 -14.51 8.56 -19.70
C GLU A 203 -15.74 7.65 -19.75
N ARG A 204 -16.31 7.31 -18.59
CA ARG A 204 -17.53 6.49 -18.51
C ARG A 204 -18.70 7.15 -19.25
N VAL A 205 -18.97 8.43 -18.96
CA VAL A 205 -20.05 9.19 -19.61
C VAL A 205 -19.82 9.30 -21.11
N ALA A 206 -18.59 9.55 -21.53
CA ALA A 206 -18.24 9.60 -22.95
C ALA A 206 -18.49 8.24 -23.65
N ARG A 207 -18.11 7.13 -23.01
CA ARG A 207 -18.35 5.78 -23.53
C ARG A 207 -19.83 5.45 -23.64
N GLU A 208 -20.63 5.81 -22.63
CA GLU A 208 -22.08 5.65 -22.66
C GLU A 208 -22.71 6.45 -23.81
N ARG A 209 -22.27 7.70 -24.02
CA ARG A 209 -22.75 8.54 -25.13
C ARG A 209 -22.36 7.99 -26.50
N MET A 210 -21.15 7.46 -26.65
CA MET A 210 -20.71 6.83 -27.90
C MET A 210 -21.57 5.62 -28.29
N SER A 211 -22.14 4.90 -27.31
CA SER A 211 -23.06 3.79 -27.58
C SER A 211 -24.45 4.23 -28.02
N ILE A 212 -24.86 5.47 -27.71
CA ILE A 212 -26.22 5.97 -27.96
C ILE A 212 -26.29 6.83 -29.24
N ILE A 213 -25.26 7.64 -29.49
CA ILE A 213 -25.26 8.60 -30.60
C ILE A 213 -24.80 7.89 -31.89
N SER A 214 -25.54 8.10 -32.98
CA SER A 214 -25.20 7.55 -34.30
C SER A 214 -23.94 8.19 -34.90
N ASN A 215 -23.09 7.38 -35.53
CA ASN A 215 -21.76 7.77 -36.01
C ASN A 215 -21.73 8.94 -37.02
N GLU A 216 -22.85 9.26 -37.66
CA GLU A 216 -22.93 10.27 -38.73
C GLU A 216 -22.85 11.72 -38.20
N VAL A 217 -23.16 11.96 -36.91
CA VAL A 217 -23.26 13.32 -36.33
C VAL A 217 -22.35 13.51 -35.10
N VAL A 218 -21.52 12.52 -34.75
CA VAL A 218 -20.69 12.58 -33.53
C VAL A 218 -19.59 13.62 -33.68
N THR A 219 -19.57 14.61 -32.78
CA THR A 219 -18.44 15.53 -32.59
C THR A 219 -17.83 15.34 -31.20
N PRO A 220 -16.51 15.55 -31.01
CA PRO A 220 -15.87 15.40 -29.70
C PRO A 220 -16.50 16.26 -28.60
N ARG A 221 -16.99 17.46 -28.96
CA ARG A 221 -17.68 18.37 -28.05
C ARG A 221 -19.00 17.78 -27.51
N ALA A 222 -19.70 16.97 -28.30
CA ALA A 222 -20.93 16.31 -27.85
C ALA A 222 -20.66 15.16 -26.86
N LEU A 223 -19.47 14.55 -26.93
CA LEU A 223 -19.08 13.44 -26.06
C LEU A 223 -18.48 13.89 -24.73
N VAL A 224 -17.74 15.00 -24.73
CA VAL A 224 -16.98 15.48 -23.57
C VAL A 224 -17.82 16.43 -22.71
N ASN A 225 -18.12 16.02 -21.48
CA ASN A 225 -18.75 16.87 -20.47
C ASN A 225 -17.76 17.16 -19.34
N ILE A 226 -17.51 18.44 -19.04
CA ILE A 226 -16.56 18.87 -18.00
C ILE A 226 -17.12 18.76 -16.57
N HIS A 227 -18.45 18.64 -16.40
CA HIS A 227 -19.08 18.68 -15.08
C HIS A 227 -18.52 17.63 -14.09
N PRO A 228 -18.28 16.35 -14.45
CA PRO A 228 -17.72 15.38 -13.52
C PRO A 228 -16.36 15.78 -12.93
N VAL A 229 -15.53 16.46 -13.73
CA VAL A 229 -14.20 16.94 -13.29
C VAL A 229 -14.35 18.14 -12.36
N VAL A 230 -15.18 19.13 -12.74
CA VAL A 230 -15.43 20.32 -11.92
C VAL A 230 -16.04 19.95 -10.57
N THR A 231 -16.99 19.01 -10.55
CA THR A 231 -17.62 18.53 -9.31
C THR A 231 -16.60 17.86 -8.40
N ALA A 232 -15.76 16.95 -8.92
CA ALA A 232 -14.73 16.28 -8.11
C ALA A 232 -13.75 17.26 -7.46
N ILE A 233 -13.32 18.29 -8.20
CA ILE A 233 -12.43 19.35 -7.65
C ILE A 233 -13.16 20.19 -6.59
N ARG A 234 -14.41 20.60 -6.85
CA ARG A 234 -15.20 21.40 -5.90
C ARG A 234 -15.48 20.64 -4.60
N GLU A 235 -15.81 19.35 -4.70
CA GLU A 235 -16.01 18.47 -3.55
C GLU A 235 -14.74 18.40 -2.68
N PHE A 236 -13.56 18.32 -3.30
CA PHE A 236 -12.30 18.33 -2.57
C PHE A 236 -12.07 19.65 -1.80
N PHE A 237 -12.17 20.80 -2.46
CA PHE A 237 -11.91 22.08 -1.78
C PHE A 237 -13.01 22.48 -0.80
N GLY A 238 -14.27 22.07 -1.04
CA GLY A 238 -15.40 22.38 -0.16
C GLY A 238 -15.59 21.42 1.02
N GLY A 239 -15.22 20.15 0.87
CA GLY A 239 -15.52 19.10 1.85
C GLY A 239 -14.31 18.44 2.51
N SER A 240 -13.09 18.68 2.04
CA SER A 240 -11.90 18.06 2.61
C SER A 240 -11.53 18.67 3.97
N GLN A 241 -11.23 17.83 4.95
CA GLN A 241 -10.68 18.25 6.25
C GLN A 241 -9.32 18.98 6.12
N LEU A 242 -8.62 18.79 5.00
CA LEU A 242 -7.33 19.44 4.73
C LEU A 242 -7.51 20.82 4.05
N SER A 243 -8.71 21.13 3.55
CA SER A 243 -9.03 22.44 2.97
C SER A 243 -9.64 23.30 4.07
N GLN A 244 -8.81 24.11 4.73
CA GLN A 244 -9.19 24.90 5.90
C GLN A 244 -9.08 26.39 5.62
N PHE A 245 -9.83 27.20 6.38
CA PHE A 245 -9.62 28.64 6.38
C PHE A 245 -8.22 28.97 6.90
N MET A 246 -7.52 29.84 6.19
CA MET A 246 -6.16 30.22 6.55
C MET A 246 -6.16 31.00 7.87
N ASP A 247 -5.32 30.60 8.82
CA ASP A 247 -5.02 31.40 10.01
C ASP A 247 -4.28 32.68 9.59
N GLN A 248 -4.94 33.81 9.82
CA GLN A 248 -4.48 35.15 9.43
C GLN A 248 -4.30 36.06 10.65
N THR A 249 -4.14 35.47 11.84
CA THR A 249 -3.95 36.26 13.08
C THR A 249 -2.69 37.13 13.01
N ASN A 250 -1.60 36.59 12.46
CA ASN A 250 -0.36 37.31 12.20
C ASN A 250 0.48 36.56 11.13
N PRO A 251 1.55 37.18 10.58
CA PRO A 251 2.35 36.56 9.52
C PRO A 251 2.99 35.22 9.91
N LEU A 252 3.35 35.05 11.19
CA LEU A 252 3.93 33.78 11.67
C LEU A 252 2.88 32.66 11.65
N ALA A 253 1.66 32.95 12.10
CA ALA A 253 0.55 31.99 12.08
C ALA A 253 0.23 31.53 10.65
N GLU A 254 0.25 32.44 9.67
CA GLU A 254 0.07 32.11 8.26
C GLU A 254 1.17 31.17 7.75
N LEU A 255 2.44 31.49 8.04
CA LEU A 255 3.59 30.68 7.62
C LEU A 255 3.58 29.29 8.27
N THR A 256 3.32 29.21 9.58
CA THR A 256 3.17 27.96 10.32
C THR A 256 2.04 27.13 9.74
N HIS A 257 0.88 27.74 9.46
CA HIS A 257 -0.27 27.02 8.93
C HIS A 257 0.02 26.40 7.55
N LYS A 258 0.74 27.09 6.67
CA LYS A 258 1.16 26.56 5.37
C LYS A 258 2.20 25.44 5.46
N ARG A 259 2.97 25.37 6.56
CA ARG A 259 4.00 24.35 6.83
C ARG A 259 3.51 23.23 7.77
N ARG A 260 2.21 23.19 8.05
CA ARG A 260 1.59 22.22 8.94
C ARG A 260 1.47 20.86 8.25
N LEU A 261 1.81 19.82 8.99
CA LEU A 261 1.65 18.42 8.64
C LEU A 261 0.47 17.85 9.44
N SER A 262 -0.33 17.01 8.79
CA SER A 262 -1.47 16.34 9.42
C SER A 262 -1.40 14.85 9.12
N ALA A 263 -1.44 14.03 10.16
CA ALA A 263 -1.65 12.58 10.05
C ALA A 263 -3.13 12.23 9.78
N MET A 264 -4.03 13.22 9.90
CA MET A 264 -5.46 13.08 9.67
C MET A 264 -5.86 13.44 8.24
N GLY A 265 -7.03 12.96 7.82
CA GLY A 265 -7.63 13.25 6.51
C GLY A 265 -7.77 12.00 5.62
N PRO A 266 -8.05 12.17 4.33
CA PRO A 266 -8.32 11.04 3.44
C PRO A 266 -7.10 10.13 3.29
N GLY A 267 -7.24 8.87 3.75
CA GLY A 267 -6.17 7.87 3.78
C GLY A 267 -5.21 7.97 4.96
N GLY A 268 -5.46 8.90 5.89
CA GLY A 268 -4.75 9.03 7.15
C GLY A 268 -5.47 8.34 8.32
N LEU A 269 -5.07 8.71 9.53
CA LEU A 269 -5.66 8.20 10.78
C LEU A 269 -6.86 9.04 11.20
N SER A 270 -7.85 8.39 11.83
CA SER A 270 -8.87 9.10 12.60
C SER A 270 -8.40 9.33 14.03
N ARG A 271 -8.95 10.34 14.70
CA ARG A 271 -8.60 10.68 16.10
C ARG A 271 -8.77 9.50 17.05
N GLU A 272 -9.84 8.73 16.87
CA GLU A 272 -10.21 7.57 17.69
C GLU A 272 -9.33 6.35 17.44
N ARG A 273 -8.80 6.20 16.21
CA ARG A 273 -7.93 5.07 15.84
C ARG A 273 -6.46 5.34 16.11
N ALA A 274 -6.08 6.59 16.35
CA ALA A 274 -4.70 6.94 16.65
C ALA A 274 -4.36 6.62 18.11
N GLY A 275 -3.66 5.50 18.28
CA GLY A 275 -3.08 5.07 19.57
C GLY A 275 -1.98 5.99 20.07
N PHE A 276 -1.37 5.61 21.20
CA PHE A 276 -0.31 6.38 21.84
C PHE A 276 0.96 6.44 20.98
N ASP A 277 1.38 5.31 20.41
CA ASP A 277 2.66 5.17 19.68
C ASP A 277 2.78 6.16 18.50
N VAL A 278 1.69 6.34 17.75
CA VAL A 278 1.65 7.25 16.59
C VAL A 278 1.80 8.72 17.00
N ARG A 279 1.41 9.06 18.23
CA ARG A 279 1.46 10.44 18.75
C ARG A 279 2.81 10.79 19.38
N ASP A 280 3.63 9.78 19.66
CA ASP A 280 4.89 9.97 20.36
C ASP A 280 5.98 10.57 19.44
N VAL A 281 7.01 11.15 20.07
CA VAL A 281 8.15 11.75 19.36
C VAL A 281 9.14 10.64 19.00
N HIS A 282 9.18 10.32 17.71
CA HIS A 282 10.09 9.33 17.18
C HIS A 282 11.47 9.92 16.84
N PHE A 283 12.58 9.18 17.04
CA PHE A 283 13.95 9.67 16.79
C PHE A 283 14.15 10.17 15.35
N SER A 284 13.50 9.52 14.38
CA SER A 284 13.51 9.92 12.96
C SER A 284 12.95 11.32 12.70
N HIS A 285 12.19 11.92 13.64
CA HIS A 285 11.68 13.29 13.53
C HIS A 285 12.78 14.35 13.56
N TYR A 286 13.96 14.02 14.09
CA TYR A 286 15.07 14.97 14.23
C TYR A 286 15.40 15.67 12.91
N GLY A 287 15.35 17.00 12.93
CA GLY A 287 15.62 17.86 11.76
C GLY A 287 14.54 17.83 10.67
N ARG A 288 13.45 17.05 10.83
CA ARG A 288 12.39 16.83 9.84
C ARG A 288 11.04 17.40 10.30
N ILE A 289 10.61 17.07 11.50
CA ILE A 289 9.36 17.54 12.12
C ILE A 289 9.71 18.19 13.45
N CYS A 290 9.08 19.32 13.77
CA CYS A 290 9.25 19.97 15.07
C CYS A 290 8.65 19.09 16.18
N PRO A 291 9.43 18.64 17.19
CA PRO A 291 8.91 17.77 18.25
C PRO A 291 8.09 18.54 19.31
N ILE A 292 8.14 19.88 19.30
CA ILE A 292 7.52 20.73 20.33
C ILE A 292 6.22 21.36 19.80
N GLU A 293 6.20 21.74 18.51
CA GLU A 293 5.07 22.47 17.93
C GLU A 293 3.98 21.51 17.46
N THR A 294 3.08 21.18 18.39
CA THR A 294 1.84 20.43 18.20
C THR A 294 0.73 21.09 19.02
N PRO A 295 -0.53 21.09 18.55
CA PRO A 295 -1.64 21.53 19.39
C PRO A 295 -1.78 20.63 20.62
N GLU A 296 -2.18 21.24 21.73
CA GLU A 296 -2.58 20.51 22.94
C GLU A 296 -3.96 19.84 22.76
N GLY A 297 -4.26 18.88 23.63
CA GLY A 297 -5.54 18.18 23.66
C GLY A 297 -5.64 17.04 22.63
N PRO A 298 -6.82 16.78 22.04
CA PRO A 298 -7.07 15.54 21.30
C PRO A 298 -6.27 15.39 19.99
N ASN A 299 -5.69 16.47 19.48
CA ASN A 299 -4.88 16.46 18.25
C ASN A 299 -3.37 16.36 18.52
N ILE A 300 -2.94 16.23 19.78
CA ILE A 300 -1.52 16.10 20.13
C ILE A 300 -0.88 14.94 19.36
N GLY A 301 0.27 15.21 18.71
CA GLY A 301 1.03 14.26 17.91
C GLY A 301 0.44 13.93 16.53
N LEU A 302 -0.82 14.33 16.26
CA LEU A 302 -1.48 14.12 14.97
C LEU A 302 -1.29 15.29 14.00
N ILE A 303 -1.01 16.46 14.56
CA ILE A 303 -0.70 17.68 13.82
C ILE A 303 0.68 18.13 14.27
N GLY A 304 1.58 18.35 13.32
CA GLY A 304 2.91 18.87 13.61
C GLY A 304 3.32 19.94 12.60
N SER A 305 4.46 20.56 12.83
CA SER A 305 5.05 21.53 11.91
C SER A 305 6.32 20.97 11.27
N LEU A 306 6.53 21.26 9.98
CA LEU A 306 7.77 20.92 9.30
C LEU A 306 8.94 21.69 9.95
N ALA A 307 10.03 20.99 10.27
CA ALA A 307 11.21 21.60 10.85
C ALA A 307 11.80 22.69 9.92
N THR A 308 12.58 23.62 10.46
CA THR A 308 13.10 24.79 9.73
C THR A 308 13.77 24.43 8.40
N TYR A 309 14.68 23.45 8.43
CA TYR A 309 15.40 22.96 7.25
C TYR A 309 14.81 21.66 6.66
N GLY A 310 13.64 21.22 7.14
CA GLY A 310 12.94 20.07 6.59
C GLY A 310 12.50 20.35 5.16
N VAL A 311 12.88 19.48 4.23
CA VAL A 311 12.50 19.57 2.80
C VAL A 311 11.83 18.27 2.39
N ILE A 312 10.83 18.36 1.52
CA ILE A 312 10.13 17.20 0.98
C ILE A 312 10.80 16.80 -0.33
N ASN A 313 11.27 15.55 -0.42
CA ASN A 313 11.90 15.04 -1.63
C ASN A 313 10.87 14.68 -2.72
N LYS A 314 11.35 14.29 -3.91
CA LYS A 314 10.50 13.91 -5.05
C LYS A 314 9.52 12.75 -4.78
N HIS A 315 9.80 11.95 -3.76
CA HIS A 315 8.97 10.82 -3.35
C HIS A 315 8.04 11.17 -2.17
N GLY A 316 8.06 12.41 -1.67
CA GLY A 316 7.23 12.86 -0.54
C GLY A 316 7.81 12.53 0.85
N PHE A 317 9.03 12.02 0.95
CA PHE A 317 9.69 11.82 2.25
C PHE A 317 10.35 13.12 2.72
N ILE A 318 10.39 13.32 4.04
CA ILE A 318 11.02 14.49 4.64
C ILE A 318 12.52 14.21 4.82
N GLU A 319 13.34 15.10 4.27
CA GLU A 319 14.79 15.09 4.37
C GLU A 319 15.28 16.32 5.14
N THR A 320 16.48 16.22 5.70
CA THR A 320 17.13 17.31 6.42
C THR A 320 18.59 17.39 5.99
N PRO A 321 19.13 18.58 5.69
CA PRO A 321 20.49 18.72 5.19
C PRO A 321 21.52 18.46 6.29
N TYR A 322 22.57 17.72 5.94
CA TYR A 322 23.76 17.51 6.79
C TYR A 322 25.02 17.95 6.05
N ARG A 323 26.06 18.31 6.82
CA ARG A 323 27.39 18.59 6.28
C ARG A 323 28.23 17.32 6.38
N TRP A 324 28.87 16.94 5.28
CA TRP A 324 29.78 15.80 5.23
C TRP A 324 31.08 16.15 5.99
N VAL A 325 31.51 15.25 6.87
CA VAL A 325 32.78 15.37 7.60
C VAL A 325 33.76 14.37 6.99
N ILE A 326 34.75 14.87 6.25
CA ILE A 326 35.72 14.02 5.53
C ILE A 326 36.93 13.68 6.43
N THR A 327 37.33 14.61 7.30
CA THR A 327 38.48 14.42 8.19
C THR A 327 38.19 15.11 9.51
N GLY A 328 38.33 14.37 10.62
CA GLY A 328 38.28 14.94 11.96
C GLY A 328 39.63 15.57 12.30
N VAL A 329 39.62 16.81 12.77
CA VAL A 329 40.80 17.44 13.37
C VAL A 329 40.70 17.23 14.87
N SER A 330 41.71 16.63 15.49
CA SER A 330 41.82 16.56 16.95
C SER A 330 42.01 17.98 17.49
N ASN A 331 41.13 18.38 18.41
CA ASN A 331 41.20 19.66 19.13
C ASN A 331 42.44 19.76 20.01
#